data_AF-A0A7L4PZQ5-F1
#
_entry.id   AF-A0A7L4PZQ5-F1
#
_cell.length_a   1.000
_cell.length_b   1.000
_cell.length_c   1.000
_cell.angle_alpha   90.00
_cell.angle_beta   90.00
_cell.angle_gamma   90.00
#
_symmetry.space_group_name_H-M   'P 1'
#
loop_
_entity.id
_entity.type
_entity.pdbx_description
1 polymer ?
#
loop_
_entity_poly.entity_id
_entity_poly.type
_entity_poly.pdbx_seq_one_letter_code
_entity_poly.pdbx_strand_id
1 'polypeptide(L)'
;MKLQQYILACFMLVIACSVCAMPATADLTDVPYQGIVLYGEKGLDVTAAVGGAQYLVFFNDGNPDLTPDRLIPLGGLDLTNFEIGSDFSGTEGKGFWWRYDGVSVPTQQAFQVLAPRANVRVLDLFYDTDITNGAARHGNNLDLKFEDCTLQYILLRDTGETFHCNLKVYNPSMVEYSELWTPDDYKRSLLELPVETSPYYWSTDSSSGSYEDDSWDTGRKDSLNYNVYSYGQYTVMLSCTENGLNFTSAPVTVTLYEDKLNLNIQPNPVIRGNKTYTTIQGVPNTPYVIWVKDCSGSLTGAPCLQPPMIVDGQDFVYFEEFQDCPIAMTKFECDGCIKTIWDTIPHAPHDGKYYYAVVVTDENGERTIEWSTTVDTKPGTFIFRVQPWEPWFCCSTGEPAPFNPYLPYVEKPLTVNKGVVTFQTYVYGQPNTTAYLGETVRISGTNTDSRTTYLFIKGPCQSCNGTDMMAEGEVVTGIADTFTVVPVKPDGTWEYIWYTKYLPIDLGEYTIYAASKPDDAQSLEGIPCDECFNIKASCAAWTKHPFIFLEPTIIADITPKVVRIECCEEPPIVVSGR
;
A
#
# COMPACT_ATOMS: atom_id res chain seq x y z
N MET A 1 30.27 -86.41 29.19
CA MET A 1 31.15 -85.48 29.92
C MET A 1 32.04 -84.61 29.00
N LYS A 2 31.59 -84.25 27.78
CA LYS A 2 32.33 -83.32 26.88
C LYS A 2 31.48 -82.18 26.30
N LEU A 3 30.16 -82.16 26.55
CA LEU A 3 29.26 -81.11 26.05
C LEU A 3 29.03 -79.98 27.07
N GLN A 4 29.19 -80.25 28.37
CA GLN A 4 29.06 -79.24 29.43
C GLN A 4 30.29 -78.32 29.58
N GLN A 5 31.46 -78.70 29.05
CA GLN A 5 32.66 -77.85 29.10
C GLN A 5 32.73 -76.80 27.98
N TYR A 6 32.06 -77.02 26.84
CA TYR A 6 32.00 -76.03 25.76
C TYR A 6 30.95 -74.94 26.00
N ILE A 7 29.85 -75.25 26.68
CA ILE A 7 28.80 -74.27 26.98
C ILE A 7 29.26 -73.28 28.07
N LEU A 8 30.05 -73.75 29.05
CA LEU A 8 30.61 -72.87 30.08
C LEU A 8 31.75 -71.96 29.54
N ALA A 9 32.53 -72.45 28.57
CA ALA A 9 33.58 -71.66 27.92
C ALA A 9 32.99 -70.58 27.00
N CYS A 10 31.89 -70.86 26.29
CA CYS A 10 31.20 -69.86 25.47
C CYS A 10 30.47 -68.80 26.32
N PHE A 11 29.90 -69.16 27.48
CA PHE A 11 29.30 -68.17 28.39
C PHE A 11 30.35 -67.28 29.07
N MET A 12 31.53 -67.81 29.42
CA MET A 12 32.62 -67.01 29.98
C MET A 12 33.32 -66.12 28.95
N LEU A 13 33.33 -66.48 27.65
CA LEU A 13 33.88 -65.63 26.59
C LEU A 13 32.92 -64.50 26.20
N VAL A 14 31.60 -64.72 26.28
CA VAL A 14 30.59 -63.67 26.05
C VAL A 14 30.52 -62.68 27.21
N ILE A 15 30.78 -63.12 28.45
CA ILE A 15 30.85 -62.23 29.63
C ILE A 15 32.18 -61.44 29.68
N ALA A 16 33.27 -61.93 29.08
CA ALA A 16 34.53 -61.20 28.98
C ALA A 16 34.59 -60.19 27.81
N CYS A 17 33.74 -60.34 26.78
CA CYS A 17 33.54 -59.35 25.72
C CYS A 17 32.46 -58.30 26.05
N SER A 18 31.84 -58.37 27.22
CA SER A 18 30.94 -57.36 27.78
C SER A 18 31.61 -56.56 28.91
N VAL A 19 32.90 -56.25 28.78
CA VAL A 19 33.39 -54.99 29.35
C VAL A 19 32.65 -53.92 28.59
N CYS A 20 31.57 -53.45 29.19
CA CYS A 20 30.82 -52.31 28.76
C CYS A 20 31.81 -51.24 28.30
N ALA A 21 31.87 -50.99 26.99
CA ALA A 21 31.91 -49.62 26.55
C ALA A 21 30.61 -49.04 27.12
N MET A 22 30.70 -48.53 28.36
CA MET A 22 29.73 -47.53 28.78
C MET A 22 29.82 -46.50 27.65
N PRO A 23 28.72 -46.16 26.96
CA PRO A 23 28.74 -44.87 26.28
C PRO A 23 29.20 -43.90 27.37
N ALA A 24 30.26 -43.13 27.10
CA ALA A 24 30.40 -41.87 27.80
C ALA A 24 29.00 -41.25 27.72
N THR A 25 28.40 -40.98 28.88
CA THR A 25 27.13 -40.26 28.90
C THR A 25 27.43 -38.96 28.20
N ALA A 26 26.91 -38.79 26.98
CA ALA A 26 27.19 -37.58 26.24
C ALA A 26 26.66 -36.41 27.07
N ASP A 27 27.44 -35.35 27.12
CA ASP A 27 27.10 -34.11 27.81
C ASP A 27 27.41 -32.95 26.85
N LEU A 28 26.76 -31.81 27.04
CA LEU A 28 27.05 -30.59 26.29
C LEU A 28 28.50 -30.11 26.50
N THR A 29 29.15 -30.58 27.57
CA THR A 29 30.57 -30.34 27.86
C THR A 29 31.52 -31.29 27.11
N ASP A 30 31.03 -32.42 26.58
CA ASP A 30 31.85 -33.42 25.89
C ASP A 30 32.15 -33.00 24.46
N VAL A 31 33.42 -32.75 24.15
CA VAL A 31 33.87 -32.37 22.81
C VAL A 31 34.26 -33.62 22.02
N PRO A 32 33.52 -33.99 20.96
CA PRO A 32 33.85 -35.17 20.17
C PRO A 32 35.11 -34.96 19.31
N TYR A 33 35.67 -36.06 18.81
CA TYR A 33 36.70 -35.99 17.77
C TYR A 33 36.20 -35.23 16.55
N GLN A 34 36.99 -34.26 16.07
CA GLN A 34 36.62 -33.33 15.01
C GLN A 34 35.39 -32.46 15.34
N GLY A 35 35.06 -32.32 16.63
CA GLY A 35 33.97 -31.49 17.11
C GLY A 35 34.20 -29.99 16.88
N ILE A 36 33.15 -29.22 17.18
CA ILE A 36 33.16 -27.77 17.12
C ILE A 36 32.97 -27.24 18.55
N VAL A 37 33.81 -26.27 18.91
CA VAL A 37 33.69 -25.49 20.14
C VAL A 37 33.60 -24.02 19.83
N LEU A 38 32.99 -23.26 20.72
CA LEU A 38 32.88 -21.82 20.64
C LEU A 38 33.92 -21.16 21.53
N TYR A 39 34.49 -20.07 21.02
CA TYR A 39 35.39 -19.24 21.79
C TYR A 39 34.69 -18.69 23.03
N GLY A 40 35.27 -18.93 24.20
CA GLY A 40 34.72 -18.55 25.51
C GLY A 40 34.04 -19.68 26.29
N GLU A 41 33.85 -20.86 25.70
CA GLU A 41 33.36 -22.04 26.44
C GLU A 41 34.35 -22.50 27.52
N LYS A 42 33.81 -23.05 28.61
CA LYS A 42 34.54 -23.48 29.81
C LYS A 42 33.96 -24.79 30.32
N GLY A 43 34.78 -25.52 31.09
CA GLY A 43 34.34 -26.76 31.71
C GLY A 43 34.17 -27.92 30.72
N LEU A 44 34.87 -27.86 29.58
CA LEU A 44 34.75 -28.87 28.53
C LEU A 44 35.57 -30.12 28.84
N ASP A 45 35.03 -31.29 28.53
CA ASP A 45 35.82 -32.51 28.37
C ASP A 45 36.30 -32.62 26.92
N VAL A 46 37.59 -32.36 26.70
CA VAL A 46 38.24 -32.45 25.40
C VAL A 46 39.03 -33.75 25.21
N THR A 47 38.96 -34.71 26.14
CA THR A 47 39.77 -35.94 26.11
C THR A 47 39.53 -36.75 24.83
N ALA A 48 38.29 -36.86 24.38
CA ALA A 48 37.93 -37.50 23.12
C ALA A 48 38.46 -36.72 21.90
N ALA A 49 38.43 -35.39 21.95
CA ALA A 49 38.90 -34.51 20.88
C ALA A 49 40.43 -34.47 20.76
N VAL A 50 41.19 -34.49 21.85
CA VAL A 50 42.66 -34.44 21.82
C VAL A 50 43.33 -35.82 21.83
N GLY A 51 42.65 -36.86 22.32
CA GLY A 51 43.19 -38.21 22.41
C GLY A 51 44.51 -38.26 23.19
N GLY A 52 45.50 -38.98 22.68
CA GLY A 52 46.83 -39.09 23.29
C GLY A 52 47.83 -38.00 22.87
N ALA A 53 47.37 -36.88 22.30
CA ALA A 53 48.26 -35.82 21.84
C ALA A 53 49.05 -35.18 23.00
N GLN A 54 50.27 -34.72 22.72
CA GLN A 54 51.06 -33.95 23.70
C GLN A 54 50.82 -32.45 23.55
N TYR A 55 50.47 -32.00 22.34
CA TYR A 55 50.24 -30.61 22.00
C TYR A 55 49.00 -30.47 21.12
N LEU A 56 48.31 -29.33 21.26
CA LEU A 56 47.42 -28.79 20.25
C LEU A 56 48.18 -27.78 19.41
N VAL A 57 48.02 -27.84 18.08
CA VAL A 57 48.68 -26.90 17.17
C VAL A 57 47.71 -26.34 16.14
N PHE A 58 47.98 -25.12 15.68
CA PHE A 58 47.17 -24.43 14.67
C PHE A 58 48.05 -23.85 13.56
N PHE A 59 47.53 -23.87 12.34
CA PHE A 59 48.19 -23.37 11.13
C PHE A 59 47.23 -22.38 10.45
N ASN A 60 47.67 -21.14 10.25
CA ASN A 60 46.86 -20.05 9.71
C ASN A 60 46.44 -20.30 8.25
N ASP A 61 47.24 -21.06 7.50
CA ASP A 61 46.95 -21.46 6.13
C ASP A 61 46.15 -22.78 6.05
N GLY A 62 45.87 -23.39 7.21
CA GLY A 62 45.16 -24.66 7.36
C GLY A 62 45.97 -25.91 7.02
N ASN A 63 47.24 -25.78 6.61
CA ASN A 63 48.06 -26.90 6.16
C ASN A 63 49.04 -27.33 7.25
N PRO A 64 48.93 -28.56 7.78
CA PRO A 64 49.86 -29.04 8.79
C PRO A 64 51.30 -29.15 8.27
N ASP A 65 52.24 -28.60 9.03
CA ASP A 65 53.68 -28.80 8.87
C ASP A 65 54.38 -28.99 10.25
N LEU A 66 55.71 -28.92 10.28
CA LEU A 66 56.50 -29.08 11.51
C LEU A 66 56.67 -27.77 12.32
N THR A 67 56.19 -26.65 11.79
CA THR A 67 56.36 -25.28 12.31
C THR A 67 55.01 -24.60 12.49
N PRO A 68 54.23 -25.01 13.51
CA PRO A 68 52.90 -24.46 13.71
C PRO A 68 52.94 -22.98 14.08
N ASP A 69 51.94 -22.23 13.61
CA ASP A 69 51.75 -20.82 13.98
C ASP A 69 51.41 -20.66 15.47
N ARG A 70 50.73 -21.65 16.04
CA ARG A 70 50.42 -21.72 17.47
C ARG A 70 50.58 -23.13 18.00
N LEU A 71 51.05 -23.24 19.23
CA LEU A 71 51.27 -24.49 19.93
C LEU A 71 50.88 -24.34 21.41
N ILE A 72 50.02 -25.24 21.88
CA ILE A 72 49.53 -25.32 23.26
C ILE A 72 49.97 -26.68 23.84
N PRO A 73 50.85 -26.71 24.86
CA PRO A 73 51.18 -27.93 25.58
C PRO A 73 49.97 -28.42 26.39
N LEU A 74 49.61 -29.70 26.23
CA LEU A 74 48.51 -30.31 26.99
C LEU A 74 48.97 -30.81 28.37
N GLY A 75 50.28 -30.92 28.58
CA GLY A 75 50.85 -31.36 29.85
C GLY A 75 50.51 -30.41 31.00
N GLY A 76 49.80 -30.92 32.01
CA GLY A 76 49.41 -30.16 33.20
C GLY A 76 48.08 -29.40 33.07
N LEU A 77 47.41 -29.46 31.92
CA LEU A 77 46.04 -28.98 31.76
C LEU A 77 45.04 -30.03 32.21
N ASP A 78 43.91 -29.59 32.77
CA ASP A 78 42.77 -30.46 33.06
C ASP A 78 41.92 -30.62 31.80
N LEU A 79 42.05 -31.76 31.14
CA LEU A 79 41.34 -32.05 29.89
C LEU A 79 39.85 -32.32 30.09
N THR A 80 39.39 -32.50 31.33
CA THR A 80 37.98 -32.70 31.71
C THR A 80 37.31 -31.40 32.21
N ASN A 81 38.06 -30.30 32.23
CA ASN A 81 37.61 -28.98 32.64
C ASN A 81 38.36 -27.90 31.83
N PHE A 82 38.34 -28.07 30.51
CA PHE A 82 39.11 -27.28 29.55
C PHE A 82 38.40 -25.97 29.19
N GLU A 83 39.17 -24.92 28.92
CA GLU A 83 38.66 -23.58 28.54
C GLU A 83 39.13 -23.19 27.14
N ILE A 84 38.21 -22.74 26.29
CA ILE A 84 38.50 -22.15 24.98
C ILE A 84 38.75 -20.65 25.16
N GLY A 85 39.85 -20.34 25.83
CA GLY A 85 40.22 -18.99 26.23
C GLY A 85 41.19 -18.30 25.26
N SER A 86 41.99 -17.36 25.79
CA SER A 86 42.87 -16.47 25.01
C SER A 86 43.82 -17.17 24.05
N ASP A 87 44.23 -18.40 24.34
CA ASP A 87 45.14 -19.17 23.48
C ASP A 87 44.55 -19.45 22.09
N PHE A 88 43.22 -19.51 22.02
CA PHE A 88 42.44 -19.74 20.80
C PHE A 88 42.06 -18.45 20.07
N SER A 89 42.29 -17.28 20.66
CA SER A 89 41.83 -15.99 20.13
C SER A 89 42.42 -15.69 18.76
N GLY A 90 41.58 -15.39 17.78
CA GLY A 90 41.98 -15.15 16.39
C GLY A 90 42.11 -16.42 15.53
N THR A 91 41.73 -17.59 16.04
CA THR A 91 41.62 -18.85 15.25
C THR A 91 40.18 -19.19 14.86
N GLU A 92 39.21 -18.41 15.33
CA GLU A 92 37.79 -18.62 15.15
C GLU A 92 37.42 -18.65 13.66
N GLY A 93 36.81 -19.75 13.20
CA GLY A 93 36.38 -19.91 11.81
C GLY A 93 37.51 -20.08 10.79
N LYS A 94 38.77 -20.24 11.22
CA LYS A 94 39.93 -20.34 10.31
C LYS A 94 40.38 -21.78 10.02
N GLY A 95 39.91 -22.76 10.77
CA GLY A 95 40.22 -24.18 10.52
C GLY A 95 40.25 -25.04 11.78
N PHE A 96 40.76 -26.25 11.63
CA PHE A 96 40.96 -27.18 12.75
C PHE A 96 42.24 -26.88 13.51
N TRP A 97 42.17 -27.05 14.83
CA TRP A 97 43.33 -27.38 15.64
C TRP A 97 43.70 -28.85 15.44
N TRP A 98 44.99 -29.17 15.50
CA TRP A 98 45.51 -30.50 15.21
C TRP A 98 46.17 -31.13 16.43
N ARG A 99 46.09 -32.46 16.49
CA ARG A 99 46.79 -33.29 17.47
C ARG A 99 48.25 -33.43 17.06
N TYR A 100 49.18 -33.09 17.96
CA TYR A 100 50.60 -33.13 17.67
C TYR A 100 51.39 -33.89 18.74
N ASP A 101 52.32 -34.73 18.28
CA ASP A 101 53.22 -35.56 19.11
C ASP A 101 54.56 -34.84 19.41
N GLY A 102 54.80 -33.68 18.80
CA GLY A 102 56.05 -32.92 18.94
C GLY A 102 57.14 -33.30 17.92
N VAL A 103 56.89 -34.27 17.04
CA VAL A 103 57.93 -34.86 16.18
C VAL A 103 57.49 -35.00 14.71
N SER A 104 56.25 -35.39 14.47
CA SER A 104 55.72 -35.75 13.15
C SER A 104 54.68 -34.73 12.68
N VAL A 105 54.67 -34.39 11.39
CA VAL A 105 53.62 -33.50 10.82
C VAL A 105 52.23 -34.00 11.26
N PRO A 106 51.40 -33.15 11.87
CA PRO A 106 50.08 -33.57 12.35
C PRO A 106 49.21 -34.16 11.24
N THR A 107 48.60 -35.31 11.51
CA THR A 107 47.69 -35.99 10.56
C THR A 107 46.27 -36.15 11.09
N GLN A 108 46.05 -35.81 12.36
CA GLN A 108 44.75 -35.92 13.02
C GLN A 108 44.30 -34.57 13.53
N GLN A 109 43.07 -34.21 13.22
CA GLN A 109 42.41 -33.00 13.71
C GLN A 109 41.91 -33.22 15.14
N ALA A 110 41.83 -32.15 15.92
CA ALA A 110 41.23 -32.18 17.24
C ALA A 110 39.80 -31.64 17.18
N PHE A 111 39.65 -30.32 17.16
CA PHE A 111 38.38 -29.61 17.05
C PHE A 111 38.56 -28.29 16.28
N GLN A 112 37.45 -27.69 15.86
CA GLN A 112 37.44 -26.31 15.35
C GLN A 112 36.95 -25.35 16.43
N VAL A 113 37.47 -24.13 16.41
CA VAL A 113 36.95 -23.03 17.22
C VAL A 113 36.14 -22.11 16.32
N LEU A 114 34.92 -21.75 16.72
CA LEU A 114 34.09 -20.73 16.09
C LEU A 114 33.82 -19.58 17.06
N ALA A 115 33.51 -18.39 16.53
CA ALA A 115 33.04 -17.29 17.35
C ALA A 115 31.56 -17.51 17.71
N PRO A 116 31.14 -17.27 18.96
CA PRO A 116 29.73 -17.30 19.32
C PRO A 116 28.99 -16.15 18.64
N ARG A 117 27.93 -16.48 17.89
CA ARG A 117 27.10 -15.50 17.16
C ARG A 117 25.69 -16.06 16.93
N ALA A 118 24.74 -15.14 16.81
CA ALA A 118 23.37 -15.39 16.40
C ALA A 118 22.73 -14.05 15.99
N ASN A 119 22.02 -14.03 14.86
CA ASN A 119 21.23 -12.88 14.43
C ASN A 119 19.75 -13.17 14.66
N VAL A 120 19.12 -12.40 15.54
CA VAL A 120 17.68 -12.50 15.80
C VAL A 120 16.92 -11.67 14.76
N ARG A 121 15.82 -12.24 14.24
CA ARG A 121 14.87 -11.61 13.34
C ARG A 121 13.47 -11.69 13.90
N VAL A 122 12.65 -10.69 13.60
CA VAL A 122 11.20 -10.69 13.89
C VAL A 122 10.48 -10.69 12.55
N LEU A 123 9.66 -11.71 12.32
CA LEU A 123 8.90 -11.88 11.09
C LEU A 123 7.43 -11.58 11.35
N ASP A 124 6.81 -10.80 10.47
CA ASP A 124 5.35 -10.63 10.44
C ASP A 124 4.78 -11.71 9.52
N LEU A 125 4.09 -12.68 10.10
CA LEU A 125 3.55 -13.82 9.35
C LEU A 125 2.33 -13.45 8.51
N PHE A 126 1.66 -12.33 8.84
CA PHE A 126 0.51 -11.86 8.08
C PHE A 126 0.93 -11.32 6.71
N TYR A 127 2.05 -10.60 6.66
CA TYR A 127 2.59 -10.03 5.41
C TYR A 127 3.74 -10.85 4.81
N ASP A 128 4.20 -11.90 5.49
CA ASP A 128 5.41 -12.68 5.16
C ASP A 128 6.66 -11.79 4.97
N THR A 129 6.88 -10.88 5.92
CA THR A 129 7.97 -9.89 5.86
C THR A 129 8.83 -9.89 7.11
N ASP A 130 10.13 -9.62 6.94
CA ASP A 130 11.04 -9.32 8.04
C ASP A 130 10.82 -7.88 8.52
N ILE A 131 10.36 -7.74 9.77
CA ILE A 131 10.07 -6.46 10.43
C ILE A 131 11.04 -6.19 11.58
N THR A 132 12.25 -6.76 11.54
CA THR A 132 13.30 -6.52 12.54
C THR A 132 13.61 -5.03 12.64
N ASN A 133 13.49 -4.47 13.85
CA ASN A 133 13.56 -3.02 14.15
C ASN A 133 12.45 -2.18 13.50
N GLY A 134 11.36 -2.82 13.07
CA GLY A 134 10.19 -2.21 12.46
C GLY A 134 8.99 -2.17 13.41
N ALA A 135 7.81 -2.26 12.81
CA ALA A 135 6.55 -2.20 13.52
C ALA A 135 5.56 -3.21 12.94
N ALA A 136 4.69 -3.73 13.80
CA ALA A 136 3.62 -4.66 13.44
C ALA A 136 2.28 -4.17 13.99
N ARG A 137 1.21 -4.54 13.30
CA ARG A 137 -0.14 -4.23 13.78
C ARG A 137 -0.40 -5.10 14.98
N HIS A 138 -0.89 -4.52 16.06
CA HIS A 138 -1.37 -5.33 17.17
C HIS A 138 -2.50 -6.24 16.67
N GLY A 139 -2.33 -7.55 16.83
CA GLY A 139 -3.17 -8.56 16.19
C GLY A 139 -2.48 -9.37 15.11
N ASN A 140 -1.36 -8.89 14.56
CA ASN A 140 -0.56 -9.70 13.63
C ASN A 140 0.19 -10.79 14.39
N ASN A 141 0.27 -11.96 13.77
CA ASN A 141 1.05 -13.08 14.26
C ASN A 141 2.52 -12.88 13.90
N LEU A 142 3.41 -12.95 14.90
CA LEU A 142 4.84 -12.72 14.71
C LEU A 142 5.64 -14.00 14.97
N ASP A 143 6.73 -14.21 14.25
CA ASP A 143 7.69 -15.27 14.58
C ASP A 143 9.08 -14.70 14.89
N LEU A 144 9.84 -15.45 15.67
CA LEU A 144 11.18 -15.11 16.12
C LEU A 144 12.15 -16.10 15.49
N LYS A 145 13.00 -15.62 14.59
CA LYS A 145 13.94 -16.45 13.84
C LYS A 145 15.37 -16.15 14.26
N PHE A 146 16.21 -17.17 14.34
CA PHE A 146 17.66 -17.03 14.46
C PHE A 146 18.33 -17.47 13.18
N GLU A 147 19.23 -16.66 12.64
CA GLU A 147 20.07 -17.01 11.49
C GLU A 147 21.54 -16.68 11.76
N ASP A 148 22.43 -17.27 10.96
CA ASP A 148 23.88 -17.19 11.17
C ASP A 148 24.29 -17.54 12.62
N CYS A 149 23.62 -18.54 13.19
CA CYS A 149 23.85 -19.00 14.55
C CYS A 149 25.04 -19.98 14.58
N THR A 150 25.86 -19.91 15.62
CA THR A 150 26.89 -20.92 15.93
C THR A 150 26.61 -21.67 17.22
N LEU A 151 25.63 -21.24 18.01
CA LEU A 151 25.29 -21.83 19.31
C LEU A 151 24.77 -23.26 19.20
N GLN A 152 24.12 -23.62 18.08
CA GLN A 152 23.61 -24.97 17.83
C GLN A 152 24.69 -26.06 17.93
N TYR A 153 25.96 -25.73 17.68
CA TYR A 153 27.05 -26.70 17.78
C TYR A 153 27.31 -27.20 19.19
N ILE A 154 26.84 -26.48 20.22
CA ILE A 154 26.88 -26.97 21.59
C ILE A 154 25.79 -28.04 21.78
N LEU A 155 24.54 -27.73 21.44
CA LEU A 155 23.42 -28.67 21.56
C LEU A 155 23.60 -29.94 20.70
N LEU A 156 24.24 -29.83 19.53
CA LEU A 156 24.51 -30.99 18.67
C LEU A 156 25.49 -32.01 19.28
N ARG A 157 26.12 -31.72 20.43
CA ARG A 157 26.95 -32.69 21.17
C ARG A 157 26.08 -33.72 21.87
N ASP A 158 24.96 -33.28 22.45
CA ASP A 158 23.89 -34.14 22.96
C ASP A 158 22.53 -33.45 22.83
N THR A 159 21.77 -33.83 21.81
CA THR A 159 20.43 -33.27 21.54
C THR A 159 19.39 -33.68 22.60
N GLY A 160 19.72 -34.61 23.49
CA GLY A 160 18.85 -35.03 24.60
C GLY A 160 18.98 -34.18 25.87
N GLU A 161 19.99 -33.31 25.95
CA GLU A 161 20.27 -32.48 27.11
C GLU A 161 19.57 -31.11 27.07
N THR A 162 19.39 -30.51 28.24
CA THR A 162 18.81 -29.17 28.37
C THR A 162 19.81 -28.11 27.90
N PHE A 163 19.43 -27.31 26.90
CA PHE A 163 20.27 -26.24 26.36
C PHE A 163 19.92 -24.88 26.97
N HIS A 164 20.83 -24.29 27.75
CA HIS A 164 20.63 -23.03 28.48
C HIS A 164 20.78 -21.77 27.59
N CYS A 165 20.12 -21.79 26.43
CA CYS A 165 19.92 -20.64 25.55
C CYS A 165 18.45 -20.19 25.62
N ASN A 166 18.23 -18.95 26.01
CA ASN A 166 16.91 -18.35 26.19
C ASN A 166 16.71 -17.18 25.24
N LEU A 167 15.52 -17.04 24.69
CA LEU A 167 15.09 -15.81 24.05
C LEU A 167 14.53 -14.86 25.10
N LYS A 168 15.05 -13.64 25.12
CA LYS A 168 14.67 -12.59 26.07
C LYS A 168 13.79 -11.60 25.33
N VAL A 169 12.52 -11.56 25.70
CA VAL A 169 11.53 -10.63 25.15
C VAL A 169 11.10 -9.67 26.26
N TYR A 170 11.38 -8.38 26.07
CA TYR A 170 11.01 -7.33 27.01
C TYR A 170 9.86 -6.51 26.44
N ASN A 171 8.84 -6.26 27.27
CA ASN A 171 7.75 -5.36 26.93
C ASN A 171 8.20 -3.87 26.95
N PRO A 172 7.34 -2.92 26.56
CA PRO A 172 7.68 -1.49 26.56
C PRO A 172 8.04 -0.89 27.93
N SER A 173 7.70 -1.59 29.01
CA SER A 173 8.05 -1.22 30.39
C SER A 173 9.25 -2.01 30.93
N MET A 174 10.01 -2.69 30.05
CA MET A 174 11.17 -3.53 30.37
C MET A 174 10.88 -4.74 31.27
N VAL A 175 9.65 -5.25 31.26
CA VAL A 175 9.30 -6.52 31.90
C VAL A 175 9.60 -7.67 30.94
N GLU A 176 10.35 -8.66 31.42
CA GLU A 176 10.71 -9.86 30.67
C GLU A 176 9.57 -10.88 30.63
N TYR A 177 9.30 -11.46 29.47
CA TYR A 177 8.44 -12.63 29.32
C TYR A 177 9.26 -13.91 29.34
N SER A 178 8.71 -14.95 29.99
CA SER A 178 9.24 -16.33 29.93
C SER A 178 8.54 -17.19 28.89
N GLU A 179 7.39 -16.74 28.39
CA GLU A 179 6.51 -17.46 27.48
C GLU A 179 5.67 -16.46 26.68
N LEU A 180 5.27 -16.85 25.46
CA LEU A 180 4.36 -16.07 24.61
C LEU A 180 3.13 -16.91 24.26
N TRP A 181 1.97 -16.26 24.14
CA TRP A 181 0.74 -16.89 23.68
C TRP A 181 0.82 -17.19 22.19
N THR A 182 0.21 -18.31 21.82
CA THR A 182 0.04 -18.74 20.44
C THR A 182 -1.43 -18.63 20.01
N PRO A 183 -1.69 -18.55 18.69
CA PRO A 183 -3.06 -18.58 18.16
C PRO A 183 -3.87 -19.81 18.61
N ASP A 184 -3.21 -20.95 18.82
CA ASP A 184 -3.82 -22.22 19.29
C ASP A 184 -4.18 -22.25 20.79
N ASP A 185 -4.30 -21.09 21.43
CA ASP A 185 -4.80 -20.94 22.82
C ASP A 185 -3.90 -21.58 23.89
N TYR A 186 -2.59 -21.68 23.62
CA TYR A 186 -1.60 -22.11 24.62
C TYR A 186 -0.40 -21.16 24.67
N LYS A 187 0.52 -21.39 25.61
CA LYS A 187 1.73 -20.59 25.76
C LYS A 187 2.97 -21.42 25.43
N ARG A 188 3.86 -20.84 24.63
CA ARG A 188 5.10 -21.46 24.18
C ARG A 188 6.29 -20.82 24.89
N SER A 189 7.24 -21.66 25.31
CA SER A 189 8.40 -21.25 26.13
C SER A 189 9.36 -20.36 25.33
N LEU A 190 9.94 -19.37 25.99
CA LEU A 190 11.12 -18.62 25.52
C LEU A 190 12.42 -19.13 26.15
N LEU A 191 12.31 -20.12 27.03
CA LEU A 191 13.41 -20.68 27.82
C LEU A 191 13.85 -22.02 27.25
N GLU A 192 15.14 -22.32 27.43
CA GLU A 192 15.77 -23.60 27.12
C GLU A 192 15.50 -24.07 25.69
N LEU A 193 15.75 -23.18 24.72
CA LEU A 193 15.36 -23.37 23.34
C LEU A 193 16.20 -24.49 22.67
N PRO A 194 15.57 -25.47 22.00
CA PRO A 194 16.27 -26.57 21.33
C PRO A 194 16.84 -26.12 19.98
N VAL A 195 17.83 -25.23 20.00
CA VAL A 195 18.41 -24.65 18.79
C VAL A 195 19.35 -25.66 18.11
N GLU A 196 18.79 -26.61 17.35
CA GLU A 196 19.55 -27.64 16.64
C GLU A 196 20.00 -27.21 15.22
N THR A 197 19.40 -26.15 14.69
CA THR A 197 19.55 -25.73 13.29
C THR A 197 19.85 -24.23 13.17
N SER A 198 20.38 -23.84 12.01
CA SER A 198 20.46 -22.44 11.58
C SER A 198 20.09 -22.35 10.10
N PRO A 199 18.98 -21.68 9.72
CA PRO A 199 18.11 -20.90 10.60
C PRO A 199 17.27 -21.77 11.55
N TYR A 200 16.88 -21.20 12.68
CA TYR A 200 15.93 -21.76 13.64
C TYR A 200 14.73 -20.83 13.74
N TYR A 201 13.53 -21.38 13.67
CA TYR A 201 12.27 -20.67 13.82
C TYR A 201 11.65 -21.05 15.16
N TRP A 202 11.36 -20.04 15.99
CA TRP A 202 10.79 -20.27 17.30
C TRP A 202 9.46 -20.98 17.20
N SER A 203 8.56 -20.60 16.29
CA SER A 203 7.28 -21.29 16.13
C SER A 203 7.38 -22.81 15.90
N THR A 204 8.40 -23.30 15.17
CA THR A 204 8.51 -24.74 14.79
C THR A 204 9.63 -25.51 15.48
N ASP A 205 10.48 -24.86 16.28
CA ASP A 205 11.74 -25.41 16.78
C ASP A 205 12.64 -26.02 15.68
N SER A 206 12.57 -25.50 14.46
CA SER A 206 13.23 -26.17 13.32
C SER A 206 13.70 -25.17 12.26
N SER A 207 14.31 -25.71 11.20
CA SER A 207 14.66 -24.95 9.98
C SER A 207 13.58 -24.98 8.90
N SER A 208 12.41 -25.58 9.18
CA SER A 208 11.36 -25.79 8.17
C SER A 208 10.58 -24.53 7.80
N GLY A 209 10.75 -23.43 8.55
CA GLY A 209 10.03 -22.18 8.38
C GLY A 209 9.16 -21.85 9.58
N SER A 210 8.44 -20.74 9.48
CA SER A 210 7.45 -20.31 10.47
C SER A 210 6.16 -21.13 10.39
N TYR A 211 5.51 -21.32 11.53
CA TYR A 211 4.19 -21.94 11.62
C TYR A 211 3.24 -21.02 12.40
N GLU A 212 2.15 -20.63 11.75
CA GLU A 212 1.27 -19.57 12.25
C GLU A 212 0.59 -19.94 13.57
N ASP A 213 0.10 -21.17 13.70
CA ASP A 213 -0.65 -21.62 14.89
C ASP A 213 0.21 -21.64 16.17
N ASP A 214 1.55 -21.72 16.01
CA ASP A 214 2.54 -21.75 17.09
C ASP A 214 3.35 -20.45 17.20
N SER A 215 2.98 -19.42 16.43
CA SER A 215 3.62 -18.11 16.43
C SER A 215 3.21 -17.25 17.63
N TRP A 216 3.78 -16.05 17.75
CA TRP A 216 3.42 -15.09 18.80
C TRP A 216 2.12 -14.37 18.41
N ASP A 217 1.03 -14.71 19.11
CA ASP A 217 -0.27 -14.03 19.02
C ASP A 217 -0.20 -12.67 19.73
N THR A 218 0.19 -11.63 18.99
CA THR A 218 0.24 -10.27 19.56
C THR A 218 -1.15 -9.72 19.88
N GLY A 219 -2.20 -10.25 19.24
CA GLY A 219 -3.61 -9.88 19.40
C GLY A 219 -4.28 -10.45 20.63
N ARG A 220 -3.60 -11.35 21.36
CA ARG A 220 -4.16 -12.11 22.47
C ARG A 220 -4.89 -11.22 23.48
N LYS A 221 -6.10 -11.65 23.83
CA LYS A 221 -6.90 -11.03 24.89
C LYS A 221 -7.01 -11.92 26.12
N ASP A 222 -7.09 -11.29 27.28
CA ASP A 222 -7.39 -11.97 28.54
C ASP A 222 -8.89 -12.27 28.69
N SER A 223 -9.27 -12.92 29.80
CA SER A 223 -10.66 -13.26 30.09
C SER A 223 -11.58 -12.07 30.33
N LEU A 224 -11.02 -10.86 30.49
CA LEU A 224 -11.72 -9.60 30.64
C LEU A 224 -11.72 -8.78 29.34
N ASN A 225 -11.24 -9.36 28.23
CA ASN A 225 -11.17 -8.77 26.90
C ASN A 225 -10.17 -7.59 26.80
N TYR A 226 -9.17 -7.53 27.68
CA TYR A 226 -8.02 -6.62 27.57
C TYR A 226 -6.88 -7.29 26.81
N ASN A 227 -6.11 -6.49 26.06
CA ASN A 227 -4.92 -6.98 25.36
C ASN A 227 -3.88 -7.48 26.37
N VAL A 228 -3.40 -8.70 26.19
CA VAL A 228 -2.30 -9.28 26.99
C VAL A 228 -1.00 -8.54 26.70
N TYR A 229 -0.78 -8.21 25.43
CA TYR A 229 0.36 -7.45 24.95
C TYR A 229 -0.01 -5.97 24.78
N SER A 230 0.70 -5.10 25.48
CA SER A 230 0.53 -3.64 25.40
C SER A 230 1.08 -3.09 24.08
N TYR A 231 0.52 -1.98 23.61
CA TYR A 231 1.17 -1.19 22.55
C TYR A 231 2.53 -0.63 23.02
N GLY A 232 3.47 -0.51 22.09
CA GLY A 232 4.79 0.07 22.30
C GLY A 232 5.91 -0.79 21.71
N GLN A 233 7.15 -0.39 22.00
CA GLN A 233 8.34 -1.07 21.51
C GLN A 233 8.71 -2.25 22.42
N TYR A 234 8.84 -3.43 21.84
CA TYR A 234 9.37 -4.63 22.45
C TYR A 234 10.83 -4.79 22.05
N THR A 235 11.65 -5.35 22.94
CA THR A 235 13.05 -5.69 22.67
C THR A 235 13.21 -7.20 22.72
N VAL A 236 13.86 -7.77 21.72
CA VAL A 236 14.13 -9.21 21.61
C VAL A 236 15.63 -9.44 21.49
N MET A 237 16.17 -10.40 22.26
CA MET A 237 17.55 -10.82 22.14
C MET A 237 17.75 -12.27 22.60
N LEU A 238 18.67 -13.00 21.99
CA LEU A 238 19.10 -14.31 22.45
C LEU A 238 20.19 -14.18 23.53
N SER A 239 20.07 -14.96 24.60
CA SER A 239 21.01 -15.04 25.72
C SER A 239 21.35 -16.50 26.00
N CYS A 240 22.63 -16.86 25.99
CA CYS A 240 23.06 -18.24 26.23
C CYS A 240 24.18 -18.33 27.27
N THR A 241 23.93 -19.10 28.32
CA THR A 241 24.88 -19.31 29.43
C THR A 241 25.54 -20.68 29.40
N GLU A 242 25.24 -21.49 28.38
CA GLU A 242 25.75 -22.85 28.24
C GLU A 242 27.28 -22.88 28.31
N ASN A 243 27.84 -23.85 29.03
CA ASN A 243 29.28 -24.01 29.22
C ASN A 243 30.01 -22.71 29.63
N GLY A 244 29.35 -21.84 30.41
CA GLY A 244 29.93 -20.58 30.88
C GLY A 244 30.18 -19.53 29.80
N LEU A 245 29.64 -19.72 28.58
CA LEU A 245 29.84 -18.85 27.42
C LEU A 245 29.34 -17.42 27.65
N ASN A 246 28.22 -17.26 28.38
CA ASN A 246 27.58 -15.97 28.67
C ASN A 246 27.41 -15.08 27.43
N PHE A 247 27.00 -15.67 26.31
CA PHE A 247 26.77 -14.97 25.06
C PHE A 247 25.43 -14.22 25.09
N THR A 248 25.43 -13.00 24.57
CA THR A 248 24.21 -12.21 24.33
C THR A 248 24.28 -11.63 22.92
N SER A 249 23.26 -11.89 22.10
CA SER A 249 23.13 -11.28 20.76
C SER A 249 22.84 -9.77 20.83
N ALA A 250 23.03 -9.06 19.71
CA ALA A 250 22.58 -7.67 19.61
C ALA A 250 21.04 -7.60 19.77
N PRO A 251 20.52 -6.67 20.58
CA PRO A 251 19.07 -6.51 20.72
C PRO A 251 18.46 -6.02 19.42
N VAL A 252 17.30 -6.58 19.07
CA VAL A 252 16.43 -6.08 18.02
C VAL A 252 15.11 -5.61 18.61
N THR A 253 14.38 -4.77 17.89
CA THR A 253 13.09 -4.25 18.36
C THR A 253 11.95 -4.60 17.43
N VAL A 254 10.73 -4.60 17.98
CA VAL A 254 9.49 -4.58 17.21
C VAL A 254 8.48 -3.69 17.93
N THR A 255 7.84 -2.77 17.20
CA THR A 255 6.84 -1.88 17.79
C THR A 255 5.43 -2.38 17.48
N LEU A 256 4.66 -2.75 18.51
CA LEU A 256 3.24 -3.05 18.38
C LEU A 256 2.44 -1.76 18.53
N TYR A 257 1.61 -1.39 17.56
CA TYR A 257 0.77 -0.19 17.65
C TYR A 257 -0.71 -0.52 17.52
N GLU A 258 -1.53 0.40 18.00
CA GLU A 258 -2.97 0.42 17.76
C GLU A 258 -3.22 0.95 16.34
N ASP A 259 -3.98 0.21 15.51
CA ASP A 259 -4.35 0.68 14.18
C ASP A 259 -5.39 1.80 14.28
N LYS A 260 -4.90 3.03 14.47
CA LYS A 260 -5.69 4.26 14.46
C LYS A 260 -5.87 4.76 13.04
N LEU A 261 -6.50 3.94 12.22
CA LEU A 261 -6.85 4.33 10.87
C LEU A 261 -7.69 5.62 10.90
N ASN A 262 -7.25 6.61 10.16
CA ASN A 262 -7.93 7.87 9.94
C ASN A 262 -7.83 8.27 8.47
N LEU A 263 -8.84 9.02 8.02
CA LEU A 263 -8.94 9.54 6.67
C LEU A 263 -9.28 11.02 6.75
N ASN A 264 -8.45 11.86 6.18
CA ASN A 264 -8.73 13.28 6.00
C ASN A 264 -8.97 13.58 4.52
N ILE A 265 -9.88 14.50 4.20
CA ILE A 265 -10.19 14.90 2.82
C ILE A 265 -10.15 16.42 2.72
N GLN A 266 -9.26 16.98 1.90
CA GLN A 266 -9.10 18.41 1.72
C GLN A 266 -8.71 18.77 0.27
N PRO A 267 -9.28 19.84 -0.32
CA PRO A 267 -10.43 20.60 0.19
C PRO A 267 -11.74 19.79 0.17
N ASN A 268 -12.62 20.08 1.13
CA ASN A 268 -13.98 19.54 1.23
C ASN A 268 -14.92 20.63 1.80
N PRO A 269 -15.90 21.14 1.05
CA PRO A 269 -16.32 20.72 -0.30
C PRO A 269 -15.34 21.12 -1.40
N VAL A 270 -15.47 20.49 -2.57
CA VAL A 270 -14.72 20.82 -3.81
C VAL A 270 -15.69 21.23 -4.92
N ILE A 271 -15.32 22.18 -5.77
CA ILE A 271 -16.06 22.47 -7.01
C ILE A 271 -15.55 21.52 -8.09
N ARG A 272 -16.45 20.82 -8.80
CA ARG A 272 -16.04 19.87 -9.84
C ARG A 272 -15.21 20.54 -10.94
N GLY A 273 -14.23 19.82 -11.48
CA GLY A 273 -13.17 20.38 -12.33
C GLY A 273 -11.91 20.77 -11.54
N ASN A 274 -11.98 20.86 -10.21
CA ASN A 274 -10.81 21.01 -9.34
C ASN A 274 -10.39 19.67 -8.73
N LYS A 275 -9.18 19.65 -8.18
CA LYS A 275 -8.61 18.50 -7.47
C LYS A 275 -9.00 18.50 -5.99
N THR A 276 -9.04 17.32 -5.39
CA THR A 276 -9.10 17.13 -3.94
C THR A 276 -8.12 16.05 -3.51
N TYR A 277 -7.78 16.00 -2.23
CA TYR A 277 -6.76 15.10 -1.70
C TYR A 277 -7.33 14.33 -0.51
N THR A 278 -7.01 13.05 -0.43
CA THR A 278 -7.26 12.24 0.74
C THR A 278 -5.95 11.90 1.42
N THR A 279 -5.84 12.07 2.73
CA THR A 279 -4.68 11.62 3.51
C THR A 279 -5.10 10.46 4.40
N ILE A 280 -4.54 9.28 4.13
CA ILE A 280 -4.64 8.10 4.99
C ILE A 280 -3.59 8.26 6.08
N GLN A 281 -4.00 8.09 7.33
CA GLN A 281 -3.12 7.99 8.48
C GLN A 281 -3.40 6.65 9.16
N GLY A 282 -2.39 5.85 9.37
CA GLY A 282 -2.52 4.54 9.98
C GLY A 282 -1.15 4.00 10.33
N VAL A 283 -0.98 2.72 10.09
CA VAL A 283 0.26 1.98 10.28
C VAL A 283 1.36 2.48 9.34
N PRO A 284 2.62 2.65 9.78
CA PRO A 284 3.77 2.84 8.89
C PRO A 284 4.05 1.69 7.90
N ASN A 285 4.42 2.02 6.66
CA ASN A 285 4.81 1.06 5.60
C ASN A 285 3.80 -0.06 5.32
N THR A 286 2.50 0.20 5.50
CA THR A 286 1.43 -0.80 5.38
C THR A 286 0.47 -0.49 4.24
N PRO A 287 0.04 -1.49 3.48
CA PRO A 287 -0.93 -1.31 2.41
C PRO A 287 -2.36 -1.11 2.96
N TYR A 288 -3.06 -0.13 2.38
CA TYR A 288 -4.47 0.18 2.62
C TYR A 288 -5.22 0.22 1.31
N VAL A 289 -6.44 -0.27 1.25
CA VAL A 289 -7.31 -0.12 0.08
C VAL A 289 -8.28 1.04 0.29
N ILE A 290 -8.36 1.94 -0.70
CA ILE A 290 -9.24 3.11 -0.71
C ILE A 290 -10.08 3.12 -1.99
N TRP A 291 -11.37 3.44 -1.87
CA TRP A 291 -12.29 3.58 -3.01
C TRP A 291 -13.47 4.50 -2.69
N VAL A 292 -14.19 4.90 -3.74
CA VAL A 292 -15.48 5.57 -3.59
C VAL A 292 -16.57 4.52 -3.46
N LYS A 293 -17.15 4.38 -2.26
CA LYS A 293 -18.20 3.40 -1.96
C LYS A 293 -19.53 3.82 -2.57
N ASP A 294 -20.09 2.99 -3.44
CA ASP A 294 -21.48 3.09 -3.90
C ASP A 294 -22.23 1.77 -3.80
N CYS A 295 -22.96 1.58 -2.70
CA CYS A 295 -23.80 0.39 -2.52
C CYS A 295 -25.04 0.37 -3.44
N SER A 296 -25.43 1.53 -3.98
CA SER A 296 -26.66 1.71 -4.77
C SER A 296 -26.50 1.35 -6.25
N GLY A 297 -25.27 1.37 -6.77
CA GLY A 297 -24.99 1.22 -8.20
C GLY A 297 -25.48 2.41 -9.05
N SER A 298 -25.74 3.56 -8.43
CA SER A 298 -26.21 4.76 -9.13
C SER A 298 -25.10 5.54 -9.81
N LEU A 299 -23.84 5.31 -9.43
CA LEU A 299 -22.65 5.86 -10.07
C LEU A 299 -22.19 4.91 -11.17
N THR A 300 -22.65 5.15 -12.39
CA THR A 300 -22.35 4.29 -13.55
C THR A 300 -21.04 4.65 -14.26
N GLY A 301 -20.45 5.80 -13.94
CA GLY A 301 -19.25 6.30 -14.63
C GLY A 301 -19.56 6.94 -16.00
N ALA A 302 -20.83 6.89 -16.43
CA ALA A 302 -21.32 7.63 -17.58
C ALA A 302 -21.23 9.15 -17.33
N PRO A 303 -21.24 9.98 -18.40
CA PRO A 303 -21.35 11.44 -18.26
C PRO A 303 -22.42 11.84 -17.24
N CYS A 304 -22.08 12.79 -16.36
CA CYS A 304 -22.92 13.26 -15.25
C CYS A 304 -23.18 12.27 -14.10
N LEU A 305 -22.66 11.04 -14.17
CA LEU A 305 -22.77 9.99 -13.15
C LEU A 305 -21.39 9.46 -12.72
N GLN A 306 -20.32 10.21 -12.99
CA GLN A 306 -18.97 9.85 -12.57
C GLN A 306 -18.71 10.21 -11.10
N PRO A 307 -18.11 9.31 -10.31
CA PRO A 307 -17.42 9.69 -9.09
C PRO A 307 -16.10 10.43 -9.38
N PRO A 308 -15.49 11.06 -8.36
CA PRO A 308 -14.08 11.46 -8.42
C PRO A 308 -13.18 10.28 -8.77
N MET A 309 -12.10 10.55 -9.51
CA MET A 309 -11.14 9.54 -9.95
C MET A 309 -9.77 9.79 -9.34
N ILE A 310 -9.08 8.73 -8.92
CA ILE A 310 -7.69 8.80 -8.48
C ILE A 310 -6.82 9.20 -9.68
N VAL A 311 -5.87 10.10 -9.45
CA VAL A 311 -4.93 10.52 -10.49
C VAL A 311 -3.82 9.47 -10.67
N ASP A 312 -3.52 9.11 -11.91
CA ASP A 312 -2.52 8.09 -12.24
C ASP A 312 -1.08 8.59 -12.01
N GLY A 313 -0.12 7.66 -11.87
CA GLY A 313 1.31 7.96 -11.75
C GLY A 313 1.77 8.49 -10.39
N GLN A 314 0.99 8.30 -9.34
CA GLN A 314 1.36 8.64 -7.96
C GLN A 314 2.22 7.54 -7.32
N ASP A 315 3.29 7.90 -6.61
CA ASP A 315 4.14 6.95 -5.89
C ASP A 315 3.35 6.16 -4.83
N PHE A 316 3.60 4.86 -4.74
CA PHE A 316 2.97 3.93 -3.79
C PHE A 316 1.44 3.84 -3.87
N VAL A 317 0.87 4.21 -5.03
CA VAL A 317 -0.54 4.01 -5.38
C VAL A 317 -0.62 2.97 -6.49
N TYR A 318 -1.24 1.83 -6.19
CA TYR A 318 -1.32 0.67 -7.07
C TYR A 318 -2.77 0.43 -7.50
N PHE A 319 -2.97 0.32 -8.80
CA PHE A 319 -4.26 0.03 -9.40
C PHE A 319 -4.33 -1.43 -9.83
N GLU A 320 -5.55 -1.96 -9.94
CA GLU A 320 -5.85 -3.31 -10.47
C GLU A 320 -5.34 -4.44 -9.56
N GLU A 321 -4.02 -4.50 -9.33
CA GLU A 321 -3.34 -5.51 -8.54
C GLU A 321 -2.26 -4.95 -7.60
N PHE A 322 -2.00 -5.66 -6.49
CA PHE A 322 -0.87 -5.40 -5.59
C PHE A 322 -0.30 -6.73 -5.10
N GLN A 323 0.99 -7.00 -5.27
CA GLN A 323 1.60 -8.32 -4.96
C GLN A 323 0.87 -9.49 -5.66
N ASP A 324 0.63 -9.36 -6.97
CA ASP A 324 -0.06 -10.35 -7.81
C ASP A 324 -1.53 -10.65 -7.40
N CYS A 325 -2.13 -9.75 -6.63
CA CYS A 325 -3.48 -9.88 -6.10
C CYS A 325 -4.49 -8.89 -6.69
N PRO A 326 -5.65 -9.34 -7.21
CA PRO A 326 -6.69 -8.43 -7.68
C PRO A 326 -7.31 -7.60 -6.56
N ILE A 327 -7.14 -6.27 -6.62
CA ILE A 327 -7.60 -5.35 -5.57
C ILE A 327 -9.12 -5.29 -5.50
N ALA A 328 -9.80 -5.33 -6.66
CA ALA A 328 -11.24 -5.17 -6.71
C ALA A 328 -12.03 -6.33 -6.07
N MET A 329 -11.37 -7.46 -5.75
CA MET A 329 -11.98 -8.62 -5.10
C MET A 329 -12.09 -8.48 -3.57
N THR A 330 -11.58 -7.40 -2.97
CA THR A 330 -11.76 -7.14 -1.54
C THR A 330 -13.23 -7.13 -1.17
N LYS A 331 -13.58 -7.96 -0.18
CA LYS A 331 -14.95 -8.04 0.36
C LYS A 331 -15.14 -7.03 1.48
N PHE A 332 -16.32 -6.42 1.51
CA PHE A 332 -16.75 -5.53 2.58
C PHE A 332 -18.28 -5.56 2.74
N GLU A 333 -18.76 -5.03 3.85
CA GLU A 333 -20.20 -4.87 4.09
C GLU A 333 -20.74 -3.62 3.40
N CYS A 334 -21.74 -3.81 2.56
CA CYS A 334 -22.45 -2.76 1.83
C CYS A 334 -23.96 -2.92 2.11
N ASP A 335 -24.54 -2.00 2.87
CA ASP A 335 -25.97 -1.99 3.24
C ASP A 335 -26.50 -3.34 3.78
N GLY A 336 -25.71 -4.01 4.62
CA GLY A 336 -26.07 -5.30 5.23
C GLY A 336 -25.78 -6.54 4.38
N CYS A 337 -25.20 -6.38 3.19
CA CYS A 337 -24.77 -7.48 2.31
C CYS A 337 -23.24 -7.47 2.14
N ILE A 338 -22.64 -8.65 1.99
CA ILE A 338 -21.21 -8.77 1.63
C ILE A 338 -21.10 -8.57 0.11
N LYS A 339 -20.31 -7.58 -0.32
CA LYS A 339 -20.00 -7.28 -1.72
C LYS A 339 -18.49 -7.16 -1.92
N THR A 340 -18.03 -7.29 -3.17
CA THR A 340 -16.67 -6.91 -3.54
C THR A 340 -16.60 -5.43 -3.90
N ILE A 341 -15.41 -4.82 -3.89
CA ILE A 341 -15.21 -3.47 -4.42
C ILE A 341 -15.72 -3.39 -5.87
N TRP A 342 -15.41 -4.40 -6.68
CA TRP A 342 -15.86 -4.52 -8.07
C TRP A 342 -17.38 -4.36 -8.22
N ASP A 343 -18.18 -4.99 -7.33
CA ASP A 343 -19.65 -4.91 -7.38
C ASP A 343 -20.22 -3.51 -7.05
N THR A 344 -19.38 -2.57 -6.62
CA THR A 344 -19.78 -1.29 -6.01
C THR A 344 -19.13 -0.07 -6.64
N ILE A 345 -18.29 -0.26 -7.66
CA ILE A 345 -17.64 0.81 -8.41
C ILE A 345 -18.19 0.90 -9.83
N PRO A 346 -18.11 2.08 -10.48
CA PRO A 346 -18.40 2.17 -11.90
C PRO A 346 -17.31 1.49 -12.75
N HIS A 347 -17.69 0.95 -13.91
CA HIS A 347 -16.71 0.42 -14.86
C HIS A 347 -16.36 1.43 -15.96
N ALA A 348 -17.27 2.31 -16.37
CA ALA A 348 -16.92 3.38 -17.32
C ALA A 348 -16.16 4.52 -16.61
N PRO A 349 -15.23 5.23 -17.28
CA PRO A 349 -14.75 5.01 -18.64
C PRO A 349 -13.55 4.04 -18.75
N HIS A 350 -12.97 3.60 -17.63
CA HIS A 350 -11.64 2.96 -17.60
C HIS A 350 -11.65 1.57 -16.93
N ASP A 351 -12.71 0.81 -17.15
CA ASP A 351 -12.96 -0.52 -16.56
C ASP A 351 -12.74 -0.57 -15.03
N GLY A 352 -13.20 0.46 -14.32
CA GLY A 352 -13.09 0.55 -12.86
C GLY A 352 -11.77 1.07 -12.32
N LYS A 353 -10.70 1.05 -13.12
CA LYS A 353 -9.31 1.29 -12.72
C LYS A 353 -9.10 2.46 -11.76
N TYR A 354 -9.67 3.62 -12.05
CA TYR A 354 -9.39 4.85 -11.29
C TYR A 354 -10.33 5.12 -10.11
N TYR A 355 -11.16 4.15 -9.71
CA TYR A 355 -12.11 4.32 -8.60
C TYR A 355 -11.68 3.63 -7.30
N TYR A 356 -10.60 2.85 -7.35
CA TYR A 356 -10.01 2.18 -6.21
C TYR A 356 -8.49 2.09 -6.36
N ALA A 357 -7.77 1.95 -5.26
CA ALA A 357 -6.34 1.64 -5.28
C ALA A 357 -5.92 1.01 -3.95
N VAL A 358 -4.84 0.25 -3.99
CA VAL A 358 -4.02 -0.02 -2.81
C VAL A 358 -2.99 1.10 -2.68
N VAL A 359 -2.81 1.58 -1.45
CA VAL A 359 -1.95 2.68 -1.10
C VAL A 359 -1.09 2.26 0.07
N VAL A 360 0.22 2.26 -0.09
CA VAL A 360 1.15 1.90 1.00
C VAL A 360 1.51 3.17 1.74
N THR A 361 1.33 3.24 3.06
CA THR A 361 1.76 4.39 3.90
C THR A 361 3.28 4.53 3.97
N ASP A 362 3.79 5.69 4.37
CA ASP A 362 5.23 5.93 4.58
C ASP A 362 5.69 5.48 5.98
N GLU A 363 6.94 5.77 6.34
CA GLU A 363 7.53 5.47 7.66
C GLU A 363 6.84 6.18 8.84
N ASN A 364 6.05 7.22 8.57
CA ASN A 364 5.25 7.94 9.58
C ASN A 364 3.80 7.42 9.63
N GLY A 365 3.43 6.47 8.78
CA GLY A 365 2.06 5.96 8.70
C GLY A 365 1.14 6.86 7.90
N GLU A 366 1.66 7.75 7.05
CA GLU A 366 0.84 8.67 6.25
C GLU A 366 0.98 8.41 4.75
N ARG A 367 -0.10 8.64 3.99
CA ARG A 367 -0.04 8.81 2.53
C ARG A 367 -1.14 9.74 2.04
N THR A 368 -0.78 10.66 1.15
CA THR A 368 -1.75 11.53 0.48
C THR A 368 -1.97 11.06 -0.96
N ILE A 369 -3.24 10.99 -1.35
CA ILE A 369 -3.70 10.60 -2.68
C ILE A 369 -4.43 11.77 -3.31
N GLU A 370 -4.04 12.14 -4.52
CA GLU A 370 -4.71 13.13 -5.35
C GLU A 370 -5.88 12.51 -6.13
N TRP A 371 -6.99 13.23 -6.14
CA TRP A 371 -8.21 12.91 -6.86
C TRP A 371 -8.59 14.04 -7.80
N SER A 372 -9.05 13.68 -8.98
CA SER A 372 -9.57 14.59 -9.99
C SER A 372 -11.09 14.51 -10.09
N THR A 373 -11.70 15.65 -10.37
CA THR A 373 -13.10 15.75 -10.78
C THR A 373 -13.17 16.45 -12.12
N THR A 374 -14.20 16.15 -12.90
CA THR A 374 -14.43 16.71 -14.23
C THR A 374 -15.82 17.33 -14.30
N VAL A 375 -16.16 17.94 -15.44
CA VAL A 375 -17.52 18.41 -15.71
C VAL A 375 -18.55 17.26 -15.74
N ASP A 376 -18.08 16.01 -15.87
CA ASP A 376 -18.89 14.80 -15.82
C ASP A 376 -19.04 14.20 -14.42
N THR A 377 -18.25 14.67 -13.45
CA THR A 377 -18.44 14.28 -12.05
C THR A 377 -19.82 14.75 -11.57
N LYS A 378 -20.58 13.81 -11.02
CA LYS A 378 -21.92 14.05 -10.48
C LYS A 378 -21.82 15.00 -9.28
N PRO A 379 -22.55 16.14 -9.26
CA PRO A 379 -22.63 16.96 -8.05
C PRO A 379 -23.34 16.18 -6.94
N GLY A 380 -22.82 16.23 -5.72
CA GLY A 380 -23.38 15.51 -4.58
C GLY A 380 -22.33 15.08 -3.56
N THR A 381 -22.72 14.19 -2.65
CA THR A 381 -21.83 13.63 -1.63
C THR A 381 -21.40 12.22 -2.01
N PHE A 382 -20.09 11.96 -1.92
CA PHE A 382 -19.46 10.67 -2.17
C PHE A 382 -18.83 10.14 -0.89
N ILE A 383 -18.98 8.85 -0.61
CA ILE A 383 -18.37 8.23 0.57
C ILE A 383 -17.05 7.58 0.15
N PHE A 384 -15.96 8.08 0.69
CA PHE A 384 -14.65 7.46 0.57
C PHE A 384 -14.50 6.47 1.70
N ARG A 385 -14.19 5.22 1.35
CA ARG A 385 -13.93 4.16 2.32
C ARG A 385 -12.48 3.75 2.23
N VAL A 386 -11.84 3.56 3.38
CA VAL A 386 -10.49 3.03 3.52
C VAL A 386 -10.47 1.92 4.57
N GLN A 387 -9.68 0.88 4.34
CA GLN A 387 -9.40 -0.19 5.30
C GLN A 387 -8.02 -0.81 5.01
N PRO A 388 -7.40 -1.52 5.96
CA PRO A 388 -6.19 -2.29 5.68
C PRO A 388 -6.37 -3.23 4.49
N TRP A 389 -5.32 -3.38 3.69
CA TRP A 389 -5.25 -4.37 2.63
C TRP A 389 -4.63 -5.66 3.16
N GLU A 390 -5.29 -6.80 2.96
CA GLU A 390 -4.81 -8.10 3.48
C GLU A 390 -4.31 -9.02 2.34
N PRO A 391 -3.05 -9.47 2.35
CA PRO A 391 -2.46 -10.24 1.23
C PRO A 391 -3.13 -11.59 0.97
N TRP A 392 -3.80 -12.20 1.95
CA TRP A 392 -4.50 -13.47 1.74
C TRP A 392 -5.75 -13.36 0.85
N PHE A 393 -6.16 -12.14 0.41
CA PHE A 393 -7.27 -11.90 -0.53
C PHE A 393 -7.17 -12.67 -1.87
N CYS A 394 -6.03 -13.31 -2.13
CA CYS A 394 -5.58 -13.78 -3.43
C CYS A 394 -4.95 -15.18 -3.39
N CYS A 395 -5.20 -15.96 -2.34
CA CYS A 395 -4.59 -17.28 -2.19
C CYS A 395 -4.69 -18.10 -3.49
N SER A 396 -3.54 -18.69 -3.83
CA SER A 396 -3.17 -19.52 -4.99
C SER A 396 -4.10 -20.71 -5.31
N THR A 397 -5.20 -20.86 -4.58
CA THR A 397 -6.26 -21.86 -4.76
C THR A 397 -7.46 -21.34 -5.55
N GLY A 398 -7.50 -20.04 -5.91
CA GLY A 398 -8.57 -19.45 -6.71
C GLY A 398 -9.86 -19.14 -5.94
N GLU A 399 -9.84 -19.24 -4.60
CA GLU A 399 -10.96 -18.80 -3.76
C GLU A 399 -10.70 -17.39 -3.19
N PRO A 400 -11.65 -16.44 -3.33
CA PRO A 400 -11.50 -15.10 -2.78
C PRO A 400 -11.55 -15.15 -1.25
N ALA A 401 -10.65 -14.44 -0.56
CA ALA A 401 -10.54 -14.54 0.90
C ALA A 401 -11.87 -14.31 1.64
N PRO A 402 -12.04 -14.94 2.82
CA PRO A 402 -13.20 -14.71 3.65
C PRO A 402 -13.34 -13.23 4.01
N PHE A 403 -14.58 -12.77 4.14
CA PHE A 403 -14.86 -11.46 4.72
C PHE A 403 -14.45 -11.47 6.20
N ASN A 404 -13.59 -10.54 6.60
CA ASN A 404 -13.19 -10.35 7.98
C ASN A 404 -13.95 -9.14 8.58
N PRO A 405 -14.97 -9.38 9.43
CA PRO A 405 -15.79 -8.32 10.02
C PRO A 405 -15.04 -7.47 11.07
N TYR A 406 -13.84 -7.88 11.47
CA TYR A 406 -13.05 -7.21 12.49
C TYR A 406 -12.00 -6.25 11.91
N LEU A 407 -11.92 -6.08 10.58
CA LEU A 407 -11.05 -5.05 10.01
C LEU A 407 -11.56 -3.66 10.40
N PRO A 408 -10.67 -2.79 10.91
CA PRO A 408 -10.97 -1.38 11.05
C PRO A 408 -11.17 -0.79 9.65
N TYR A 409 -12.14 0.09 9.55
CA TYR A 409 -12.35 0.87 8.34
C TYR A 409 -12.77 2.28 8.74
N VAL A 410 -12.51 3.23 7.84
CA VAL A 410 -12.97 4.61 7.99
C VAL A 410 -13.73 5.00 6.75
N GLU A 411 -14.85 5.70 6.98
CA GLU A 411 -15.63 6.31 5.92
C GLU A 411 -15.68 7.83 6.11
N LYS A 412 -15.43 8.58 5.04
CA LYS A 412 -15.53 10.04 5.05
C LYS A 412 -16.27 10.55 3.82
N PRO A 413 -17.20 11.50 4.00
CA PRO A 413 -17.90 12.11 2.87
C PRO A 413 -17.05 13.20 2.22
N LEU A 414 -17.03 13.23 0.89
CA LEU A 414 -16.62 14.38 0.08
C LEU A 414 -17.86 15.00 -0.57
N THR A 415 -18.04 16.30 -0.43
CA THR A 415 -19.07 17.03 -1.17
C THR A 415 -18.49 17.68 -2.42
N VAL A 416 -19.03 17.32 -3.59
CA VAL A 416 -18.70 17.89 -4.89
C VAL A 416 -19.81 18.84 -5.32
N ASN A 417 -19.47 20.11 -5.48
CA ASN A 417 -20.36 21.16 -5.93
C ASN A 417 -20.25 21.35 -7.44
N LYS A 418 -21.39 21.63 -8.07
CA LYS A 418 -21.45 22.14 -9.44
C LYS A 418 -20.92 23.58 -9.48
N GLY A 419 -20.13 23.91 -10.49
CA GLY A 419 -19.69 25.28 -10.74
C GLY A 419 -20.82 26.14 -11.31
N VAL A 420 -20.48 27.38 -11.67
CA VAL A 420 -21.43 28.38 -12.17
C VAL A 420 -20.88 28.98 -13.47
N VAL A 421 -21.78 29.20 -14.44
CA VAL A 421 -21.50 29.99 -15.64
C VAL A 421 -22.29 31.29 -15.56
N THR A 422 -21.60 32.41 -15.78
CA THR A 422 -22.20 33.75 -15.85
C THR A 422 -21.71 34.46 -17.10
N PHE A 423 -22.48 35.42 -17.61
CA PHE A 423 -21.99 36.37 -18.60
C PHE A 423 -22.80 37.66 -18.61
N GLN A 424 -22.20 38.68 -19.21
CA GLN A 424 -22.82 39.95 -19.53
C GLN A 424 -22.45 40.34 -20.95
N THR A 425 -23.39 40.98 -21.65
CA THR A 425 -23.20 41.54 -23.00
C THR A 425 -22.91 43.03 -22.93
N TYR A 426 -22.05 43.51 -23.83
CA TYR A 426 -21.60 44.89 -23.91
C TYR A 426 -21.65 45.40 -25.36
N VAL A 427 -22.16 46.62 -25.54
CA VAL A 427 -22.19 47.33 -26.83
C VAL A 427 -21.57 48.70 -26.59
N TYR A 428 -20.60 49.09 -27.44
CA TYR A 428 -19.75 50.28 -27.22
C TYR A 428 -19.11 50.35 -25.81
N GLY A 429 -18.77 49.19 -25.25
CA GLY A 429 -18.11 49.09 -23.94
C GLY A 429 -19.03 49.25 -22.72
N GLN A 430 -20.35 49.37 -22.92
CA GLN A 430 -21.32 49.48 -21.83
C GLN A 430 -22.23 48.24 -21.76
N PRO A 431 -22.60 47.75 -20.56
CA PRO A 431 -23.57 46.67 -20.42
C PRO A 431 -24.86 46.97 -21.18
N ASN A 432 -25.26 46.10 -22.10
CA ASN A 432 -26.44 46.30 -22.92
C ASN A 432 -27.01 44.96 -23.39
N THR A 433 -28.33 44.82 -23.43
CA THR A 433 -29.06 43.65 -23.94
C THR A 433 -29.69 43.92 -25.31
N THR A 434 -29.34 45.04 -25.94
CA THR A 434 -29.85 45.43 -27.26
C THR A 434 -28.71 45.96 -28.12
N ALA A 435 -28.79 45.75 -29.44
CA ALA A 435 -27.88 46.31 -30.43
C ALA A 435 -28.60 46.52 -31.77
N TYR A 436 -27.99 47.26 -32.69
CA TYR A 436 -28.35 47.22 -34.10
C TYR A 436 -27.55 46.13 -34.82
N LEU A 437 -28.18 45.44 -35.77
CA LEU A 437 -27.49 44.46 -36.61
C LEU A 437 -26.36 45.16 -37.40
N GLY A 438 -25.13 44.67 -37.28
CA GLY A 438 -23.93 45.39 -37.74
C GLY A 438 -22.99 45.81 -36.62
N GLU A 439 -23.50 45.98 -35.40
CA GLU A 439 -22.69 46.35 -34.25
C GLU A 439 -21.90 45.15 -33.71
N THR A 440 -20.77 45.45 -33.06
CA THR A 440 -19.98 44.43 -32.38
C THR A 440 -20.47 44.29 -30.94
N VAL A 441 -20.84 43.06 -30.55
CA VAL A 441 -21.27 42.74 -29.19
C VAL A 441 -20.14 42.01 -28.50
N ARG A 442 -19.65 42.54 -27.38
CA ARG A 442 -18.69 41.83 -26.52
C ARG A 442 -19.45 41.05 -25.47
N ILE A 443 -19.16 39.77 -25.33
CA ILE A 443 -19.75 38.87 -24.34
C ILE A 443 -18.64 38.43 -23.40
N SER A 444 -18.78 38.69 -22.11
CA SER A 444 -17.75 38.30 -21.14
C SER A 444 -18.35 37.81 -19.85
N GLY A 445 -17.68 36.87 -19.19
CA GLY A 445 -18.25 36.19 -18.03
C GLY A 445 -17.26 35.35 -17.25
N THR A 446 -17.81 34.52 -16.36
CA THR A 446 -17.05 33.51 -15.61
C THR A 446 -17.59 32.11 -15.86
N ASN A 447 -16.73 31.11 -15.76
CA ASN A 447 -17.08 29.70 -15.80
C ASN A 447 -16.19 28.97 -14.79
N THR A 448 -16.79 28.53 -13.68
CA THR A 448 -16.09 27.80 -12.62
C THR A 448 -16.33 26.29 -12.66
N ASP A 449 -17.09 25.80 -13.64
CA ASP A 449 -17.48 24.39 -13.76
C ASP A 449 -16.59 23.62 -14.74
N SER A 450 -15.92 24.33 -15.66
CA SER A 450 -15.08 23.75 -16.70
C SER A 450 -14.05 24.76 -17.23
N ARG A 451 -13.09 24.29 -18.02
CA ARG A 451 -12.07 25.13 -18.68
C ARG A 451 -12.51 25.70 -20.05
N THR A 452 -13.76 25.46 -20.43
CA THR A 452 -14.29 25.83 -21.75
C THR A 452 -15.75 26.26 -21.62
N THR A 453 -16.10 27.38 -22.23
CA THR A 453 -17.49 27.84 -22.35
C THR A 453 -17.98 27.60 -23.78
N TYR A 454 -19.13 26.97 -23.92
CA TYR A 454 -19.83 26.74 -25.18
C TYR A 454 -20.93 27.79 -25.33
N LEU A 455 -20.87 28.54 -26.41
CA LEU A 455 -21.82 29.61 -26.73
C LEU A 455 -22.68 29.23 -27.95
N PHE A 456 -23.95 29.62 -27.90
CA PHE A 456 -24.88 29.47 -29.00
C PHE A 456 -26.10 30.39 -28.81
N ILE A 457 -26.92 30.55 -29.84
CA ILE A 457 -28.11 31.41 -29.84
C ILE A 457 -29.38 30.65 -30.22
N LYS A 458 -30.52 31.15 -29.73
CA LYS A 458 -31.86 30.88 -30.28
C LYS A 458 -32.52 32.19 -30.66
N GLY A 459 -33.36 32.18 -31.69
CA GLY A 459 -34.08 33.36 -32.15
C GLY A 459 -34.81 33.12 -33.47
N PRO A 460 -35.30 34.18 -34.13
CA PRO A 460 -35.93 34.11 -35.44
C PRO A 460 -35.11 33.30 -36.45
N CYS A 461 -35.79 32.37 -37.11
CA CYS A 461 -35.23 31.50 -38.15
C CYS A 461 -34.00 30.66 -37.71
N GLN A 462 -33.80 30.47 -36.40
CA GLN A 462 -32.75 29.60 -35.84
C GLN A 462 -33.30 28.23 -35.44
N SER A 463 -32.40 27.24 -35.30
CA SER A 463 -32.82 25.92 -34.80
C SER A 463 -33.38 26.03 -33.38
N CYS A 464 -34.37 25.19 -33.08
CA CYS A 464 -34.90 25.07 -31.74
C CYS A 464 -33.89 24.47 -30.74
N ASN A 465 -32.93 23.65 -31.20
CA ASN A 465 -31.80 23.17 -30.39
C ASN A 465 -30.78 24.28 -30.12
N GLY A 466 -30.78 25.32 -30.95
CA GLY A 466 -29.82 26.40 -30.97
C GLY A 466 -28.94 26.35 -32.22
N THR A 467 -28.36 27.49 -32.57
CA THR A 467 -27.38 27.65 -33.65
C THR A 467 -26.12 28.26 -33.05
N ASP A 468 -24.95 27.91 -33.57
CA ASP A 468 -23.69 28.51 -33.14
C ASP A 468 -23.69 30.05 -33.30
N MET A 469 -22.72 30.75 -32.71
CA MET A 469 -22.70 32.22 -32.73
C MET A 469 -22.51 32.80 -34.15
N MET A 470 -22.05 32.03 -35.14
CA MET A 470 -21.95 32.47 -36.54
C MET A 470 -23.21 32.16 -37.34
N ALA A 471 -24.20 31.50 -36.73
CA ALA A 471 -25.43 31.05 -37.36
C ALA A 471 -25.19 30.15 -38.60
N GLU A 472 -24.14 29.34 -38.58
CA GLU A 472 -23.74 28.45 -39.68
C GLU A 472 -24.38 27.06 -39.55
N GLY A 473 -24.65 26.60 -38.33
CA GLY A 473 -25.17 25.26 -38.11
C GLY A 473 -25.84 25.06 -36.75
N GLU A 474 -26.75 24.10 -36.73
CA GLU A 474 -27.40 23.63 -35.51
C GLU A 474 -26.39 23.04 -34.51
N VAL A 475 -26.55 23.38 -33.24
CA VAL A 475 -25.74 22.81 -32.16
C VAL A 475 -26.23 21.41 -31.77
N VAL A 476 -25.31 20.49 -31.51
CA VAL A 476 -25.62 19.08 -31.22
C VAL A 476 -24.96 18.64 -29.92
N THR A 477 -25.79 18.18 -28.97
CA THR A 477 -25.32 17.69 -27.66
C THR A 477 -24.17 16.68 -27.78
N GLY A 478 -23.09 16.92 -27.04
CA GLY A 478 -21.89 16.10 -27.01
C GLY A 478 -20.89 16.35 -28.14
N ILE A 479 -21.22 17.18 -29.14
CA ILE A 479 -20.35 17.48 -30.29
C ILE A 479 -19.86 18.93 -30.20
N ALA A 480 -18.71 19.12 -29.55
CA ALA A 480 -18.11 20.43 -29.29
C ALA A 480 -17.97 21.32 -30.54
N ASP A 481 -17.61 20.73 -31.69
CA ASP A 481 -17.36 21.45 -32.94
C ASP A 481 -18.61 22.11 -33.54
N THR A 482 -19.81 21.74 -33.07
CA THR A 482 -21.07 22.38 -33.49
C THR A 482 -21.39 23.66 -32.69
N PHE A 483 -20.61 23.99 -31.66
CA PHE A 483 -20.79 25.17 -30.82
C PHE A 483 -19.69 26.20 -31.08
N THR A 484 -19.94 27.44 -30.67
CA THR A 484 -18.83 28.40 -30.51
C THR A 484 -18.08 28.12 -29.22
N VAL A 485 -16.83 27.66 -29.34
CA VAL A 485 -15.99 27.22 -28.23
C VAL A 485 -15.09 28.36 -27.74
N VAL A 486 -15.20 28.72 -26.46
CA VAL A 486 -14.41 29.81 -25.85
C VAL A 486 -13.57 29.27 -24.70
N PRO A 487 -12.23 29.39 -24.74
CA PRO A 487 -11.38 28.94 -23.64
C PRO A 487 -11.55 29.83 -22.39
N VAL A 488 -11.55 29.22 -21.22
CA VAL A 488 -11.63 29.90 -19.93
C VAL A 488 -10.21 30.08 -19.37
N LYS A 489 -9.91 31.29 -18.91
CA LYS A 489 -8.62 31.63 -18.31
C LYS A 489 -8.45 30.93 -16.95
N PRO A 490 -7.21 30.82 -16.42
CA PRO A 490 -6.97 30.21 -15.11
C PRO A 490 -7.76 30.84 -13.95
N ASP A 491 -8.08 32.15 -14.04
CA ASP A 491 -8.89 32.89 -13.07
C ASP A 491 -10.41 32.66 -13.21
N GLY A 492 -10.83 31.80 -14.14
CA GLY A 492 -12.23 31.47 -14.40
C GLY A 492 -12.95 32.44 -15.34
N THR A 493 -12.27 33.48 -15.86
CA THR A 493 -12.89 34.45 -16.77
C THR A 493 -12.80 34.02 -18.24
N TRP A 494 -13.75 34.46 -19.06
CA TRP A 494 -13.76 34.22 -20.50
C TRP A 494 -14.40 35.40 -21.25
N GLU A 495 -14.09 35.52 -22.54
CA GLU A 495 -14.58 36.59 -23.40
C GLU A 495 -14.74 36.12 -24.85
N TYR A 496 -15.78 36.62 -25.51
CA TYR A 496 -16.06 36.43 -26.93
C TYR A 496 -16.47 37.75 -27.58
N ILE A 497 -15.92 38.03 -28.76
CA ILE A 497 -16.27 39.22 -29.56
C ILE A 497 -17.16 38.76 -30.71
N TRP A 498 -18.42 39.16 -30.67
CA TRP A 498 -19.43 38.77 -31.63
C TRP A 498 -19.61 39.85 -32.70
N TYR A 499 -19.14 39.55 -33.91
CA TYR A 499 -19.23 40.44 -35.07
C TYR A 499 -20.50 40.16 -35.87
N THR A 500 -21.52 41.02 -35.75
CA THR A 500 -22.87 40.74 -36.29
C THR A 500 -23.11 41.19 -37.73
N LYS A 501 -22.14 41.87 -38.35
CA LYS A 501 -22.30 42.61 -39.62
C LYS A 501 -22.68 41.77 -40.84
N TYR A 502 -22.33 40.49 -40.85
CA TYR A 502 -22.57 39.60 -42.00
C TYR A 502 -23.17 38.26 -41.58
N LEU A 503 -23.74 38.20 -40.37
CA LEU A 503 -24.33 36.96 -39.89
C LEU A 503 -25.69 36.75 -40.57
N PRO A 504 -26.03 35.49 -40.94
CA PRO A 504 -27.32 35.13 -41.49
C PRO A 504 -28.40 35.08 -40.38
N ILE A 505 -28.61 36.21 -39.70
CA ILE A 505 -29.57 36.38 -38.62
C ILE A 505 -30.49 37.58 -38.92
N ASP A 506 -31.74 37.49 -38.48
CA ASP A 506 -32.75 38.53 -38.66
C ASP A 506 -32.77 39.51 -37.48
N LEU A 507 -33.58 40.56 -37.62
CA LEU A 507 -33.91 41.45 -36.51
C LEU A 507 -34.87 40.76 -35.54
N GLY A 508 -34.85 41.14 -34.26
CA GLY A 508 -35.77 40.61 -33.25
C GLY A 508 -35.09 40.07 -32.00
N GLU A 509 -35.83 39.27 -31.24
CA GLU A 509 -35.42 38.75 -29.95
C GLU A 509 -34.62 37.44 -30.09
N TYR A 510 -33.40 37.46 -29.59
CA TYR A 510 -32.53 36.31 -29.45
C TYR A 510 -32.33 35.95 -27.99
N THR A 511 -31.95 34.72 -27.74
CA THR A 511 -31.48 34.23 -26.45
C THR A 511 -30.08 33.69 -26.64
N ILE A 512 -29.11 34.26 -25.93
CA ILE A 512 -27.72 33.80 -25.92
C ILE A 512 -27.55 32.80 -24.78
N TYR A 513 -26.93 31.67 -25.06
CA TYR A 513 -26.63 30.63 -24.09
C TYR A 513 -25.13 30.56 -23.86
N ALA A 514 -24.75 30.27 -22.61
CA ALA A 514 -23.39 29.92 -22.23
C ALA A 514 -23.43 28.71 -21.32
N ALA A 515 -22.71 27.64 -21.68
CA ALA A 515 -22.67 26.38 -20.95
C ALA A 515 -21.24 25.87 -20.76
N SER A 516 -21.05 25.02 -19.75
CA SER A 516 -19.79 24.35 -19.42
C SER A 516 -19.57 23.01 -20.15
N LYS A 517 -20.61 22.51 -20.83
CA LYS A 517 -20.57 21.34 -21.72
C LYS A 517 -21.24 21.71 -23.06
N PRO A 518 -20.90 21.02 -24.16
CA PRO A 518 -21.54 21.22 -25.45
C PRO A 518 -22.92 20.54 -25.45
N ASP A 519 -23.84 21.06 -24.63
CA ASP A 519 -25.22 20.56 -24.53
C ASP A 519 -26.17 21.59 -25.16
N ASP A 520 -27.09 21.14 -26.00
CA ASP A 520 -28.04 21.98 -26.71
C ASP A 520 -29.13 22.58 -25.79
N ALA A 521 -29.92 23.53 -26.30
CA ALA A 521 -30.95 24.22 -25.52
C ALA A 521 -31.95 23.27 -24.88
N GLN A 522 -32.37 22.21 -25.59
CA GLN A 522 -33.33 21.25 -25.06
C GLN A 522 -32.76 20.53 -23.84
N SER A 523 -31.51 20.09 -23.95
CA SER A 523 -30.80 19.33 -22.93
C SER A 523 -30.49 20.19 -21.69
N LEU A 524 -30.13 21.46 -21.91
CA LEU A 524 -29.90 22.43 -20.83
C LEU A 524 -31.18 22.79 -20.08
N GLU A 525 -32.27 23.05 -20.81
CA GLU A 525 -33.55 23.49 -20.24
C GLU A 525 -34.43 22.33 -19.75
N GLY A 526 -34.18 21.11 -20.22
CA GLY A 526 -35.06 19.96 -19.99
C GLY A 526 -36.42 20.10 -20.70
N ILE A 527 -36.49 20.87 -21.79
CA ILE A 527 -37.72 21.15 -22.55
C ILE A 527 -37.50 20.70 -24.00
N PRO A 528 -38.31 19.76 -24.53
CA PRO A 528 -38.10 19.25 -25.87
C PRO A 528 -38.72 20.21 -26.89
N CYS A 529 -38.19 20.25 -28.11
CA CYS A 529 -38.83 21.02 -29.18
C CYS A 529 -40.07 20.35 -29.76
N ASP A 530 -40.19 19.03 -29.59
CA ASP A 530 -41.35 18.22 -29.99
C ASP A 530 -41.59 17.14 -28.91
N GLU A 531 -42.84 16.91 -28.54
CA GLU A 531 -43.28 15.95 -27.51
C GLU A 531 -42.85 14.50 -27.80
N CYS A 532 -42.41 14.19 -29.02
CA CYS A 532 -42.01 12.86 -29.45
C CYS A 532 -40.58 12.44 -29.05
N PHE A 533 -39.76 13.32 -28.48
CA PHE A 533 -38.34 13.03 -28.19
C PHE A 533 -38.01 13.03 -26.68
N ASN A 534 -37.29 11.99 -26.25
CA ASN A 534 -36.74 11.92 -24.90
C ASN A 534 -35.48 12.80 -24.80
N ILE A 535 -35.46 13.68 -23.80
CA ILE A 535 -34.34 14.58 -23.53
C ILE A 535 -33.37 13.92 -22.58
N LYS A 536 -32.07 14.03 -22.86
CA LYS A 536 -31.03 13.72 -21.87
C LYS A 536 -30.84 14.93 -20.99
N ALA A 537 -31.14 14.79 -19.70
CA ALA A 537 -30.93 15.87 -18.74
C ALA A 537 -29.44 16.25 -18.66
N SER A 538 -29.12 17.51 -18.98
CA SER A 538 -27.77 18.02 -18.86
C SER A 538 -27.37 18.20 -17.40
N CYS A 539 -26.12 17.84 -17.06
CA CYS A 539 -25.52 18.27 -15.81
C CYS A 539 -24.71 19.56 -15.94
N ALA A 540 -24.55 20.16 -17.11
CA ALA A 540 -23.73 21.35 -17.33
C ALA A 540 -24.16 22.52 -16.43
N ALA A 541 -23.21 23.27 -15.86
CA ALA A 541 -23.50 24.64 -15.44
C ALA A 541 -23.75 25.49 -16.68
N TRP A 542 -24.84 26.25 -16.69
CA TRP A 542 -25.22 27.07 -17.83
C TRP A 542 -26.04 28.29 -17.38
N THR A 543 -26.11 29.28 -18.25
CA THR A 543 -26.99 30.44 -18.12
C THR A 543 -27.41 30.94 -19.50
N LYS A 544 -28.54 31.65 -19.57
CA LYS A 544 -29.04 32.26 -20.81
C LYS A 544 -29.50 33.69 -20.57
N HIS A 545 -29.32 34.58 -21.53
CA HIS A 545 -29.78 35.97 -21.45
C HIS A 545 -30.49 36.37 -22.75
N PRO A 546 -31.60 37.12 -22.67
CA PRO A 546 -32.23 37.69 -23.85
C PRO A 546 -31.34 38.80 -24.45
N PHE A 547 -31.38 38.94 -25.77
CA PHE A 547 -30.68 39.97 -26.51
C PHE A 547 -31.49 40.38 -27.73
N ILE A 548 -31.64 41.68 -28.00
CA ILE A 548 -32.55 42.16 -29.06
C ILE A 548 -31.77 42.92 -30.14
N PHE A 549 -31.96 42.54 -31.40
CA PHE A 549 -31.55 43.34 -32.54
C PHE A 549 -32.67 44.31 -32.93
N LEU A 550 -32.42 45.61 -32.72
CA LEU A 550 -33.39 46.67 -32.94
C LEU A 550 -33.57 46.99 -34.43
N GLU A 551 -34.80 47.36 -34.80
CA GLU A 551 -35.07 47.94 -36.11
C GLU A 551 -34.40 49.32 -36.24
N PRO A 552 -33.63 49.58 -37.32
CA PRO A 552 -33.03 50.89 -37.53
C PRO A 552 -34.13 51.93 -37.79
N THR A 553 -34.23 52.92 -36.91
CA THR A 553 -35.14 54.06 -37.11
C THR A 553 -34.38 55.21 -37.75
N ILE A 554 -34.69 55.54 -39.00
CA ILE A 554 -34.15 56.74 -39.67
C ILE A 554 -35.11 57.90 -39.39
N ILE A 555 -34.67 58.85 -38.56
CA ILE A 555 -35.38 60.12 -38.35
C ILE A 555 -34.68 61.18 -39.19
N ALA A 556 -35.33 61.60 -40.28
CA ALA A 556 -34.87 62.71 -41.11
C ALA A 556 -35.75 63.94 -40.87
N ASP A 557 -35.14 65.07 -40.53
CA ASP A 557 -35.81 66.37 -40.52
C ASP A 557 -35.53 67.07 -41.86
N ILE A 558 -36.58 67.31 -42.64
CA ILE A 558 -36.48 67.69 -44.04
C ILE A 558 -37.02 69.10 -44.16
N THR A 559 -36.13 70.06 -44.39
CA THR A 559 -36.49 71.48 -44.56
C THR A 559 -35.92 72.06 -45.86
N PRO A 560 -36.78 72.61 -46.77
CA PRO A 560 -38.24 72.65 -46.67
C PRO A 560 -38.85 71.25 -46.74
N LYS A 561 -40.07 71.09 -46.21
CA LYS A 561 -40.81 69.81 -46.13
C LYS A 561 -41.25 69.30 -47.52
N VAL A 562 -40.30 69.05 -48.41
CA VAL A 562 -40.52 68.43 -49.72
C VAL A 562 -39.57 67.25 -49.84
N VAL A 563 -40.14 66.04 -49.82
CA VAL A 563 -39.43 64.79 -50.11
C VAL A 563 -39.67 64.43 -51.56
N ARG A 564 -38.60 64.42 -52.36
CA ARG A 564 -38.63 63.91 -53.74
C ARG A 564 -37.85 62.59 -53.74
N ILE A 565 -38.55 61.48 -53.90
CA ILE A 565 -37.95 60.16 -54.09
C ILE A 565 -37.73 60.02 -55.61
N GLU A 566 -36.48 60.07 -56.07
CA GLU A 566 -36.11 59.71 -57.44
C GLU A 566 -35.64 58.25 -57.46
N CYS A 567 -36.45 57.38 -58.05
CA CYS A 567 -36.04 56.02 -58.42
C CYS A 567 -35.44 56.05 -59.84
N CYS A 568 -34.45 55.19 -60.12
CA CYS A 568 -33.87 55.09 -61.48
C CYS A 568 -34.85 54.50 -62.51
N GLU A 569 -35.92 53.81 -62.06
CA GLU A 569 -37.12 53.46 -62.84
C GLU A 569 -38.35 53.61 -61.94
N GLU A 570 -39.47 54.12 -62.47
CA GLU A 570 -40.69 54.42 -61.71
C GLU A 570 -41.52 53.16 -61.41
N PRO A 571 -41.69 52.73 -60.14
CA PRO A 571 -42.79 51.83 -59.78
C PRO A 571 -44.10 52.64 -59.64
N PRO A 572 -45.26 52.07 -59.98
CA PRO A 572 -46.55 52.73 -59.81
C PRO A 572 -46.88 52.87 -58.32
N ILE A 573 -46.99 54.10 -57.84
CA ILE A 573 -47.43 54.42 -56.48
C ILE A 573 -48.93 54.76 -56.52
N VAL A 574 -49.74 53.98 -55.80
CA VAL A 574 -51.15 54.29 -55.52
C VAL A 574 -51.22 54.91 -54.12
N VAL A 575 -51.62 56.18 -54.05
CA VAL A 575 -51.93 56.85 -52.78
C VAL A 575 -53.44 56.81 -52.56
N SER A 576 -53.89 56.10 -51.54
CA SER A 576 -55.28 56.14 -51.07
C SER A 576 -55.34 56.57 -49.61
N GLY A 577 -56.12 57.62 -49.34
CA GLY A 577 -56.49 58.09 -48.00
C GLY A 577 -57.65 59.07 -48.13
N ARG A 578 -58.54 59.11 -47.12
CA ARG A 578 -59.51 60.19 -46.98
C ARG A 578 -58.84 61.46 -46.48
#